data_AF-A0A7C5BH08-F1
#
_entry.id   AF-A0A7C5BH08-F1
#
_cell.length_a   1.000
_cell.length_b   1.000
_cell.length_c   1.000
_cell.angle_alpha   90.00
_cell.angle_beta   90.00
_cell.angle_gamma   90.00
#
_symmetry.space_group_name_H-M   'P 1'
#
loop_
_entity.id
_entity.type
_entity.pdbx_description
1 polymer ?
#
loop_
_entity_poly.entity_id
_entity_poly.type
_entity_poly.pdbx_seq_one_letter_code
_entity_poly.pdbx_strand_id
1 'polypeptide(L)'
;MIEKIPQSIRTSEQQQEKEEKKKELKKFLPVDLQLKFVFQKPEKEKWQFEGELLKRRHSEIDEDKIFYEAITEINKKDIEEIKKLQEKSKEKRKEITDNLDDYLFLKQAMQKCFDEEWPDSAGKIALALNDSKSAKKAMQKCFDRGWPDSAGKIALALNDSKSAKKAMQKCFNKEWLDSAGEIALALVDKDPETAKKAMQECFDKEWLDQAVKIALALVDKDLKTAKKAMQECFDKEWLDQAVKIALALVDKDPETAKKAMQKCFDKGWLDKAGEIALALNDLESAKQAMQKCFDKEWPGAAGEIALALNDLESAKQAMQKCF
;
A
#
# COMPACT_ATOMS: atom_id res chain seq x y z
N MET A 1 19.45 48.16 50.34
CA MET A 1 18.20 48.74 49.81
C MET A 1 18.06 48.24 48.38
N ILE A 2 17.06 47.41 48.09
CA ILE A 2 16.77 46.99 46.71
C ILE A 2 15.80 48.03 46.15
N GLU A 3 16.27 48.82 45.18
CA GLU A 3 15.41 49.72 44.42
C GLU A 3 14.28 48.91 43.78
N LYS A 4 13.05 49.15 44.24
CA LYS A 4 11.86 48.67 43.55
C LYS A 4 11.79 49.41 42.21
N ILE A 5 12.14 48.71 41.13
CA ILE A 5 11.84 49.13 39.77
C ILE A 5 10.33 49.47 39.73
N PRO A 6 9.93 50.70 39.35
CA PRO A 6 8.53 51.07 39.31
C PRO A 6 7.79 50.16 38.34
N GLN A 7 6.78 49.43 38.83
CA GLN A 7 5.81 48.81 37.92
C GLN A 7 5.11 49.93 37.17
N SER A 8 5.42 50.06 35.87
CA SER A 8 4.74 50.96 34.95
C SER A 8 3.22 50.77 35.07
N ILE A 9 2.55 51.74 35.67
CA ILE A 9 1.09 51.82 35.70
C ILE A 9 0.67 52.17 34.27
N ARG A 10 0.20 51.17 33.52
CA ARG A 10 -0.38 51.38 32.19
C ARG A 10 -1.51 52.39 32.28
N THR A 11 -1.54 53.37 31.38
CA THR A 11 -2.67 54.29 31.24
C THR A 11 -3.95 53.52 30.87
N SER A 12 -5.12 54.07 31.19
CA SER A 12 -6.43 53.48 30.84
C SER A 12 -6.53 53.14 29.35
N GLU A 13 -5.97 53.99 28.49
CA GLU A 13 -5.88 53.78 27.03
C GLU A 13 -5.02 52.57 26.65
N GLN A 14 -3.87 52.37 27.31
CA GLN A 14 -3.01 51.19 27.08
C GLN A 14 -3.64 49.88 27.58
N GLN A 15 -4.51 49.96 28.58
CA GLN A 15 -5.29 48.81 29.05
C GLN A 15 -6.38 48.46 28.04
N GLN A 16 -7.10 49.46 27.52
CA GLN A 16 -8.11 49.28 26.48
C GLN A 16 -7.52 48.74 25.17
N GLU A 17 -6.42 49.30 24.67
CA GLU A 17 -5.76 48.82 23.45
C GLU A 17 -5.30 47.36 23.60
N LYS A 18 -4.81 46.99 24.78
CA LYS A 18 -4.41 45.60 25.08
C LYS A 18 -5.62 44.66 25.10
N GLU A 19 -6.75 45.09 25.65
CA GLU A 19 -7.97 44.30 25.68
C GLU A 19 -8.57 44.13 24.28
N GLU A 20 -8.54 45.15 23.44
CA GLU A 20 -8.98 45.10 22.05
C GLU A 20 -8.11 44.13 21.22
N LYS A 21 -6.78 44.25 21.31
CA LYS A 21 -5.85 43.31 20.67
C LYS A 21 -6.11 41.87 21.10
N LYS A 22 -6.36 41.64 22.39
CA LYS A 22 -6.73 40.31 22.89
C LYS A 22 -8.07 39.84 22.31
N LYS A 23 -9.10 40.69 22.26
CA LYS A 23 -10.40 40.34 21.67
C LYS A 23 -10.26 39.97 20.19
N GLU A 24 -9.40 40.66 19.46
CA GLU A 24 -9.14 40.37 18.06
C GLU A 24 -8.33 39.09 17.87
N LEU A 25 -7.25 38.90 18.63
CA LEU A 25 -6.43 37.69 18.62
C LEU A 25 -7.21 36.41 18.98
N LYS A 26 -8.25 36.51 19.81
CA LYS A 26 -9.12 35.36 20.12
C LYS A 26 -9.74 34.73 18.88
N LYS A 27 -10.02 35.51 17.83
CA LYS A 27 -10.62 35.03 16.58
C LYS A 27 -9.68 34.13 15.77
N PHE A 28 -8.38 34.17 16.07
CA PHE A 28 -7.33 33.43 15.38
C PHE A 28 -6.74 32.30 16.23
N LEU A 29 -7.19 32.11 17.47
CA LEU A 29 -6.69 31.02 18.31
C LEU A 29 -6.90 29.66 17.59
N PRO A 30 -5.92 28.75 17.64
CA PRO A 30 -6.12 27.37 17.20
C PRO A 30 -7.34 26.72 17.85
N VAL A 31 -8.05 25.85 17.11
CA VAL A 31 -9.33 25.25 17.54
C VAL A 31 -9.23 24.58 18.91
N ASP A 32 -8.14 23.86 19.18
CA ASP A 32 -7.95 23.15 20.44
C ASP A 32 -7.87 24.12 21.65
N LEU A 33 -7.24 25.28 21.48
CA LEU A 33 -7.18 26.34 22.49
C LEU A 33 -8.50 27.09 22.63
N GLN A 34 -9.22 27.29 21.53
CA GLN A 34 -10.58 27.87 21.57
C GLN A 34 -11.53 26.97 22.37
N LEU A 35 -11.50 25.65 22.12
CA LEU A 35 -12.31 24.67 22.85
C LEU A 35 -11.96 24.69 24.35
N LYS A 36 -10.67 24.66 24.71
CA LYS A 36 -10.23 24.79 26.11
C LYS A 36 -10.79 26.06 26.77
N PHE A 37 -10.83 27.18 26.04
CA PHE A 37 -11.36 28.45 26.56
C PHE A 37 -12.86 28.38 26.86
N VAL A 38 -13.64 27.75 25.98
CA VAL A 38 -15.09 27.55 26.17
C VAL A 38 -15.37 26.66 27.38
N PHE A 39 -14.60 25.59 27.57
CA PHE A 39 -14.80 24.65 28.67
C PHE A 39 -14.33 25.18 30.03
N GLN A 40 -13.27 25.99 30.08
CA GLN A 40 -12.69 26.44 31.35
C GLN A 40 -13.39 27.64 31.99
N LYS A 41 -14.32 28.31 31.27
CA LYS A 41 -15.07 29.52 31.70
C LYS A 41 -14.32 30.35 32.77
N PRO A 42 -13.12 30.89 32.45
CA PRO A 42 -12.37 31.62 33.45
C PRO A 42 -13.19 32.84 33.88
N GLU A 43 -13.59 32.88 35.16
CA GLU A 43 -14.47 33.91 35.75
C GLU A 43 -13.95 35.36 35.60
N LYS A 44 -12.70 35.53 35.12
CA LYS A 44 -12.08 36.81 34.76
C LYS A 44 -11.15 36.63 33.57
N GLU A 45 -10.98 37.69 32.79
CA GLU A 45 -10.20 37.86 31.54
C GLU A 45 -8.70 37.51 31.59
N LYS A 46 -8.32 36.39 32.20
CA LYS A 46 -6.94 35.91 32.20
C LYS A 46 -6.68 35.18 30.89
N TRP A 47 -5.74 35.71 30.13
CA TRP A 47 -5.18 35.09 28.94
C TRP A 47 -4.29 33.92 29.39
N GLN A 48 -4.86 32.73 29.53
CA GLN A 48 -4.21 31.58 30.19
C GLN A 48 -3.34 30.73 29.26
N PHE A 49 -3.28 31.05 27.96
CA PHE A 49 -2.58 30.24 26.95
C PHE A 49 -1.16 30.73 26.63
N GLU A 50 -0.66 31.77 27.30
CA GLU A 50 0.66 32.35 27.03
C GLU A 50 1.78 31.30 26.95
N GLY A 51 1.82 30.35 27.90
CA GLY A 51 2.81 29.28 27.91
C GLY A 51 2.59 28.18 26.86
N GLU A 52 1.34 27.90 26.48
CA GLU A 52 1.03 26.92 25.41
C GLU A 52 1.33 27.51 24.04
N LEU A 53 0.94 28.76 23.81
CA LEU A 53 1.23 29.50 22.60
C LEU A 53 2.75 29.62 22.42
N LEU A 54 3.51 30.04 23.43
CA LEU A 54 4.98 30.20 23.32
C LEU A 54 5.70 28.96 22.75
N LYS A 55 5.20 27.75 23.08
CA LYS A 55 5.75 26.48 22.57
C LYS A 55 5.44 26.22 21.09
N ARG A 56 4.42 26.87 20.55
CA ARG A 56 3.93 26.74 19.17
C ARG A 56 4.46 27.80 18.21
N ARG A 57 5.34 28.69 18.68
CA ARG A 57 5.89 29.79 17.85
C ARG A 57 6.58 29.34 16.57
N HIS A 58 7.15 28.14 16.57
CA HIS A 58 7.81 27.52 15.40
C HIS A 58 7.07 26.26 14.93
N SER A 59 5.78 26.17 15.25
CA SER A 59 4.95 25.04 14.84
C SER A 59 4.76 25.04 13.33
N GLU A 60 4.80 23.86 12.72
CA GLU A 60 4.48 23.68 11.31
C GLU A 60 2.97 23.63 11.06
N ILE A 61 2.15 23.56 12.12
CA ILE A 61 0.69 23.52 12.04
C ILE A 61 0.15 24.84 11.48
N ASP A 62 -0.69 24.75 10.46
CA ASP A 62 -1.21 25.93 9.75
C ASP A 62 -2.00 26.89 10.65
N GLU A 63 -2.79 26.38 11.59
CA GLU A 63 -3.52 27.21 12.56
C GLU A 63 -2.59 28.03 13.45
N ASP A 64 -1.47 27.44 13.90
CA ASP A 64 -0.47 28.13 14.71
C ASP A 64 0.22 29.23 13.90
N LYS A 65 0.57 28.95 12.63
CA LYS A 65 1.14 29.95 11.71
C LYS A 65 0.19 31.14 11.51
N ILE A 66 -1.09 30.86 11.24
CA ILE A 66 -2.13 31.89 11.06
C ILE A 66 -2.25 32.76 12.33
N PHE A 67 -2.18 32.16 13.53
CA PHE A 67 -2.22 32.90 14.78
C PHE A 67 -1.02 33.85 14.96
N TYR A 68 0.20 33.39 14.64
CA TYR A 68 1.41 34.21 14.75
C TYR A 68 1.53 35.30 13.67
N GLU A 69 1.05 35.02 12.46
CA GLU A 69 0.86 36.03 11.42
C GLU A 69 -0.12 37.10 11.89
N ALA A 70 -1.26 36.70 12.49
CA ALA A 70 -2.24 37.64 13.04
C ALA A 70 -1.68 38.53 14.16
N ILE A 71 -0.81 38.00 15.05
CA ILE A 71 -0.10 38.83 16.04
C ILE A 71 0.70 39.94 15.37
N THR A 72 1.41 39.60 14.30
CA THR A 72 2.26 40.54 13.57
C THR A 72 1.43 41.63 12.90
N GLU A 73 0.36 41.24 12.21
CA GLU A 73 -0.47 42.18 11.46
C GLU A 73 -1.36 43.06 12.36
N ILE A 74 -1.86 42.54 13.49
CA ILE A 74 -2.57 43.33 14.52
C ILE A 74 -1.65 44.39 15.14
N ASN A 75 -0.37 44.07 15.34
CA ASN A 75 0.60 45.05 15.83
C ASN A 75 0.90 46.15 14.79
N LYS A 76 0.88 45.81 13.51
CA LYS A 76 1.02 46.77 12.40
C LYS A 76 -0.26 47.56 12.10
N LYS A 77 -1.40 47.14 12.65
CA LYS A 77 -2.75 47.69 12.36
C LYS A 77 -3.13 47.56 10.87
N ASP A 78 -2.65 46.52 10.19
CA ASP A 78 -2.99 46.25 8.79
C ASP A 78 -4.36 45.56 8.70
N ILE A 79 -5.41 46.37 8.58
CA ILE A 79 -6.81 45.92 8.58
C ILE A 79 -7.09 44.94 7.42
N GLU A 80 -6.44 45.11 6.27
CA GLU A 80 -6.72 44.30 5.08
C GLU A 80 -6.12 42.89 5.23
N GLU A 81 -4.88 42.80 5.70
CA GLU A 81 -4.26 41.50 6.00
C GLU A 81 -4.92 40.80 7.18
N ILE A 82 -5.36 41.54 8.21
CA ILE A 82 -6.16 40.98 9.31
C ILE A 82 -7.44 40.32 8.78
N LYS A 83 -8.16 40.94 7.84
CA LYS A 83 -9.37 40.37 7.23
C LYS A 83 -9.08 39.09 6.42
N LYS A 84 -8.01 39.09 5.62
CA LYS A 84 -7.61 37.89 4.85
C LYS A 84 -7.27 36.73 5.78
N LEU A 85 -6.51 36.99 6.85
CA LEU A 85 -6.18 35.99 7.86
C LEU A 85 -7.45 35.49 8.58
N GLN A 86 -8.47 36.33 8.79
CA GLN A 86 -9.73 35.89 9.40
C GLN A 86 -10.47 34.90 8.52
N GLU A 87 -10.54 35.15 7.21
CA GLU A 87 -11.17 34.21 6.26
C GLU A 87 -10.37 32.90 6.18
N LYS A 88 -9.04 32.96 6.05
CA LYS A 88 -8.17 31.77 6.08
C LYS A 88 -8.35 30.95 7.37
N SER A 89 -8.48 31.62 8.51
CA SER A 89 -8.75 30.98 9.80
C SER A 89 -10.14 30.34 9.87
N LYS A 90 -11.17 30.96 9.28
CA LYS A 90 -12.53 30.37 9.19
C LYS A 90 -12.56 29.15 8.29
N GLU A 91 -11.90 29.21 7.13
CA GLU A 91 -11.82 28.09 6.19
C GLU A 91 -11.14 26.88 6.84
N LYS A 92 -9.99 27.09 7.50
CA LYS A 92 -9.29 26.02 8.21
C LYS A 92 -10.13 25.40 9.33
N ARG A 93 -10.90 26.22 10.06
CA ARG A 93 -11.85 25.72 11.07
C ARG A 93 -12.95 24.87 10.46
N LYS A 94 -13.50 25.29 9.32
CA LYS A 94 -14.52 24.51 8.61
C LYS A 94 -13.95 23.16 8.18
N GLU A 95 -12.76 23.15 7.58
CA GLU A 95 -12.05 21.92 7.21
C GLU A 95 -11.83 20.98 8.41
N ILE A 96 -11.40 21.51 9.56
CA ILE A 96 -11.23 20.71 10.79
C ILE A 96 -12.56 20.13 11.27
N THR A 97 -13.64 20.91 11.19
CA THR A 97 -14.98 20.48 11.60
C THR A 97 -15.50 19.39 10.69
N ASP A 98 -15.41 19.58 9.37
CA ASP A 98 -15.83 18.61 8.36
C ASP A 98 -15.04 17.29 8.56
N ASN A 99 -13.72 17.37 8.76
CA ASN A 99 -12.88 16.20 9.05
C ASN A 99 -13.26 15.49 10.37
N LEU A 100 -13.68 16.25 11.40
CA LEU A 100 -14.11 15.69 12.67
C LEU A 100 -15.45 14.96 12.53
N ASP A 101 -16.39 15.54 11.77
CA ASP A 101 -17.69 14.93 11.50
C ASP A 101 -17.52 13.63 10.71
N ASP A 102 -16.65 13.62 9.69
CA ASP A 102 -16.28 12.40 8.95
C ASP A 102 -15.65 11.34 9.86
N TYR A 103 -14.73 11.75 10.74
CA TYR A 103 -14.11 10.86 11.72
C TYR A 103 -15.15 10.23 12.66
N LEU A 104 -16.07 11.05 13.19
CA LEU A 104 -17.16 10.60 14.07
C LEU A 104 -18.11 9.66 13.34
N PHE A 105 -18.47 9.99 12.09
CA PHE A 105 -19.30 9.14 11.24
C PHE A 105 -18.64 7.77 11.01
N LEU A 106 -17.35 7.74 10.65
CA LEU A 106 -16.61 6.49 10.48
C LEU A 106 -16.49 5.70 11.78
N LYS A 107 -16.33 6.36 12.93
CA LYS A 107 -16.34 5.67 14.24
C LYS A 107 -17.70 5.04 14.55
N GLN A 108 -18.79 5.72 14.27
CA GLN A 108 -20.14 5.18 14.42
C GLN A 108 -20.39 4.01 13.46
N ALA A 109 -19.99 4.15 12.19
CA ALA A 109 -20.10 3.08 11.19
C ALA A 109 -19.28 1.85 11.58
N MET A 110 -18.05 2.04 12.09
CA MET A 110 -17.21 0.96 12.62
C MET A 110 -17.89 0.25 13.79
N GLN A 111 -18.47 1.00 14.74
CA GLN A 111 -19.18 0.42 15.87
C GLN A 111 -20.40 -0.37 15.41
N LYS A 112 -21.19 0.18 14.48
CA LYS A 112 -22.32 -0.53 13.87
C LYS A 112 -21.87 -1.83 13.19
N CYS A 113 -20.76 -1.84 12.47
CA CYS A 113 -20.21 -3.08 11.90
C CYS A 113 -19.83 -4.10 12.99
N PHE A 114 -19.34 -3.67 14.16
CA PHE A 114 -19.08 -4.59 15.26
C PHE A 114 -20.35 -5.18 15.88
N ASP A 115 -21.40 -4.38 15.96
CA ASP A 115 -22.70 -4.74 16.54
C ASP A 115 -23.49 -5.66 15.58
N GLU A 116 -23.46 -5.36 14.29
CA GLU A 116 -24.04 -6.17 13.20
C GLU A 116 -23.16 -7.35 12.79
N GLU A 117 -22.14 -7.65 13.58
CA GLU A 117 -21.36 -8.86 13.36
C GLU A 117 -20.61 -8.88 12.00
N TRP A 118 -20.09 -7.74 11.54
CA TRP A 118 -19.26 -7.62 10.32
C TRP A 118 -17.83 -7.17 10.65
N PRO A 119 -17.00 -8.06 11.23
CA PRO A 119 -15.65 -7.72 11.67
C PRO A 119 -14.69 -7.36 10.54
N ASP A 120 -14.86 -7.88 9.31
CA ASP A 120 -14.02 -7.46 8.17
C ASP A 120 -14.21 -5.96 7.85
N SER A 121 -15.46 -5.54 7.68
CA SER A 121 -15.82 -4.13 7.45
C SER A 121 -15.36 -3.24 8.61
N ALA A 122 -15.58 -3.67 9.86
CA ALA A 122 -15.08 -2.96 11.04
C ALA A 122 -13.54 -2.83 11.03
N GLY A 123 -12.84 -3.88 10.59
CA GLY A 123 -11.38 -3.91 10.47
C GLY A 123 -10.86 -2.95 9.39
N LYS A 124 -11.50 -2.92 8.22
CA LYS A 124 -11.17 -1.97 7.13
C LYS A 124 -11.36 -0.52 7.57
N ILE A 125 -12.48 -0.22 8.24
CA ILE A 125 -12.72 1.14 8.78
C ILE A 125 -11.70 1.48 9.86
N ALA A 126 -11.40 0.53 10.77
CA ALA A 126 -10.39 0.75 11.80
C ALA A 126 -9.00 1.04 11.22
N LEU A 127 -8.61 0.34 10.15
CA LEU A 127 -7.36 0.60 9.42
C LEU A 127 -7.36 1.99 8.77
N ALA A 128 -8.45 2.39 8.12
CA ALA A 128 -8.60 3.72 7.53
C ALA A 128 -8.49 4.84 8.58
N LEU A 129 -8.99 4.59 9.80
CA LEU A 129 -8.88 5.49 10.94
C LEU A 129 -7.53 5.41 11.69
N ASN A 130 -6.59 4.60 11.22
CA ASN A 130 -5.35 4.26 11.92
C ASN A 130 -5.57 3.75 13.37
N ASP A 131 -6.72 3.17 13.66
CA ASP A 131 -7.07 2.57 14.95
C ASP A 131 -6.62 1.11 15.00
N SER A 132 -5.32 0.93 15.27
CA SER A 132 -4.70 -0.39 15.35
C SER A 132 -5.34 -1.31 16.41
N LYS A 133 -5.88 -0.75 17.51
CA LYS A 133 -6.51 -1.54 18.58
C LYS A 133 -7.84 -2.13 18.10
N SER A 134 -8.67 -1.31 17.45
CA SER A 134 -9.94 -1.77 16.87
C SER A 134 -9.71 -2.72 15.70
N ALA A 135 -8.70 -2.47 14.86
CA ALA A 135 -8.32 -3.37 13.77
C ALA A 135 -7.88 -4.75 14.30
N LYS A 136 -7.07 -4.81 15.37
CA LYS A 136 -6.71 -6.08 16.03
C LYS A 136 -7.92 -6.81 16.60
N LYS A 137 -8.87 -6.09 17.20
CA LYS A 137 -10.13 -6.66 17.71
C LYS A 137 -10.97 -7.25 16.56
N ALA A 138 -11.09 -6.52 15.46
CA ALA A 138 -11.75 -6.99 14.23
C ALA A 138 -11.09 -8.24 13.66
N MET A 139 -9.76 -8.24 13.52
CA MET A 139 -8.97 -9.40 13.08
C MET A 139 -9.25 -10.63 13.94
N GLN A 140 -9.26 -10.48 15.27
CA GLN A 140 -9.56 -11.60 16.18
C GLN A 140 -11.00 -12.11 15.98
N LYS A 141 -11.99 -11.21 15.88
CA LYS A 141 -13.37 -11.60 15.57
C LYS A 141 -13.48 -12.34 14.22
N CYS A 142 -12.74 -11.93 13.18
CA CYS A 142 -12.67 -12.66 11.91
C CYS A 142 -12.14 -14.09 12.12
N PHE A 143 -11.09 -14.26 12.94
CA PHE A 143 -10.60 -15.61 13.28
C PHE A 143 -11.62 -16.47 14.02
N ASP A 144 -12.34 -15.88 14.98
CA ASP A 144 -13.34 -16.58 15.79
C ASP A 144 -14.54 -17.02 14.94
N ARG A 145 -14.90 -16.21 13.94
CA ARG A 145 -15.91 -16.52 12.91
C ARG A 145 -15.46 -17.55 11.88
N GLY A 146 -14.18 -17.89 11.86
CA GLY A 146 -13.61 -18.76 10.84
C GLY A 146 -13.52 -18.10 9.46
N TRP A 147 -13.27 -16.78 9.41
CA TRP A 147 -12.94 -15.98 8.23
C TRP A 147 -11.43 -15.62 8.20
N PRO A 148 -10.53 -16.63 8.05
CA PRO A 148 -9.10 -16.39 8.07
C PRO A 148 -8.59 -15.53 6.91
N ASP A 149 -9.26 -15.49 5.77
CA ASP A 149 -8.92 -14.63 4.63
C ASP A 149 -8.96 -13.14 5.02
N SER A 150 -10.06 -12.73 5.64
CA SER A 150 -10.30 -11.37 6.10
C SER A 150 -9.36 -11.03 7.26
N ALA A 151 -9.17 -11.97 8.18
CA ALA A 151 -8.19 -11.83 9.27
C ALA A 151 -6.76 -11.65 8.71
N GLY A 152 -6.39 -12.39 7.66
CA GLY A 152 -5.10 -12.30 7.00
C GLY A 152 -4.87 -10.95 6.33
N LYS A 153 -5.86 -10.43 5.60
CA LYS A 153 -5.81 -9.10 4.99
C LYS A 153 -5.62 -8.00 6.03
N ILE A 154 -6.35 -8.06 7.14
CA ILE A 154 -6.17 -7.11 8.26
C ILE A 154 -4.79 -7.26 8.89
N ALA A 155 -4.32 -8.49 9.12
CA ALA A 155 -2.99 -8.75 9.69
C ALA A 155 -1.86 -8.16 8.83
N LEU A 156 -1.94 -8.34 7.50
CA LEU A 156 -0.97 -7.80 6.55
C LEU A 156 -0.93 -6.26 6.60
N ALA A 157 -2.10 -5.62 6.64
CA ALA A 157 -2.22 -4.15 6.76
C ALA A 157 -1.70 -3.63 8.11
N LEU A 158 -1.84 -4.40 9.19
CA LEU A 158 -1.24 -4.10 10.50
C LEU A 158 0.25 -4.44 10.60
N ASN A 159 0.85 -4.95 9.52
CA ASN A 159 2.22 -5.48 9.52
C ASN A 159 2.45 -6.59 10.58
N ASP A 160 1.41 -7.37 10.90
CA ASP A 160 1.46 -8.51 11.81
C ASP A 160 1.67 -9.81 11.02
N SER A 161 2.93 -10.09 10.69
CA SER A 161 3.31 -11.29 9.95
C SER A 161 2.90 -12.58 10.68
N LYS A 162 2.92 -12.60 12.02
CA LYS A 162 2.56 -13.81 12.78
C LYS A 162 1.08 -14.16 12.61
N SER A 163 0.21 -13.17 12.70
CA SER A 163 -1.23 -13.35 12.47
C SER A 163 -1.53 -13.65 11.00
N ALA A 164 -0.83 -13.01 10.06
CA ALA A 164 -0.98 -13.28 8.63
C ALA A 164 -0.64 -14.75 8.29
N LYS A 165 0.47 -15.29 8.81
CA LYS A 165 0.83 -16.71 8.64
C LYS A 165 -0.23 -17.65 9.22
N LYS A 166 -0.75 -17.32 10.41
CA LYS A 166 -1.83 -18.10 11.04
C LYS A 166 -3.09 -18.11 10.18
N ALA A 167 -3.45 -16.96 9.60
CA ALA A 167 -4.53 -16.83 8.64
C ALA A 167 -4.30 -17.67 7.39
N MET A 168 -3.13 -17.55 6.77
CA MET A 168 -2.73 -18.35 5.61
C MET A 168 -2.91 -19.86 5.87
N GLN A 169 -2.38 -20.38 6.99
CA GLN A 169 -2.53 -21.79 7.33
C GLN A 169 -3.99 -22.19 7.56
N LYS A 170 -4.78 -21.33 8.22
CA LYS A 170 -6.21 -21.59 8.39
C LYS A 170 -6.97 -21.59 7.05
N CYS A 171 -6.59 -20.76 6.09
CA CYS A 171 -7.12 -20.79 4.73
C CYS A 171 -6.78 -22.12 4.05
N PHE A 172 -5.52 -22.57 4.12
CA PHE A 172 -5.11 -23.87 3.59
C PHE A 172 -5.87 -25.04 4.19
N ASN A 173 -6.08 -25.05 5.51
CA ASN A 173 -6.84 -26.08 6.21
C ASN A 173 -8.33 -26.09 5.84
N LYS A 174 -8.86 -24.97 5.35
CA LYS A 174 -10.24 -24.82 4.86
C LYS A 174 -10.35 -25.01 3.35
N GLU A 175 -9.25 -25.35 2.66
CA GLU A 175 -9.17 -25.41 1.20
C GLU A 175 -9.53 -24.09 0.51
N TRP A 176 -9.39 -22.96 1.22
CA TRP A 176 -9.52 -21.61 0.67
C TRP A 176 -8.21 -21.18 0.05
N LEU A 177 -7.83 -21.92 -0.98
CA LEU A 177 -6.48 -21.85 -1.46
C LEU A 177 -6.18 -20.43 -2.02
N ASP A 178 -7.14 -19.74 -2.68
CA ASP A 178 -6.95 -18.35 -3.20
C ASP A 178 -6.57 -17.36 -2.14
N SER A 179 -7.29 -17.42 -1.04
CA SER A 179 -6.96 -16.60 0.10
C SER A 179 -5.60 -16.96 0.70
N ALA A 180 -5.25 -18.25 0.75
CA ALA A 180 -3.95 -18.68 1.26
C ALA A 180 -2.80 -18.19 0.35
N GLY A 181 -2.93 -18.36 -0.96
CA GLY A 181 -1.95 -17.93 -1.95
C GLY A 181 -1.74 -16.43 -1.98
N GLU A 182 -2.82 -15.63 -1.94
CA GLU A 182 -2.74 -14.18 -1.85
C GLU A 182 -2.01 -13.70 -0.58
N ILE A 183 -2.31 -14.31 0.57
CA ILE A 183 -1.63 -13.98 1.82
C ILE A 183 -0.15 -14.37 1.74
N ALA A 184 0.17 -15.55 1.20
CA ALA A 184 1.54 -16.00 1.02
C ALA A 184 2.35 -15.07 0.12
N LEU A 185 1.76 -14.63 -1.00
CA LEU A 185 2.36 -13.69 -1.94
C LEU A 185 2.68 -12.36 -1.24
N ALA A 186 1.75 -11.82 -0.47
CA ALA A 186 1.97 -10.59 0.30
C ALA A 186 3.02 -10.73 1.42
N LEU A 187 3.34 -11.97 1.82
CA LEU A 187 4.38 -12.26 2.81
C LEU A 187 5.77 -12.43 2.19
N VAL A 188 5.92 -12.54 0.86
CA VAL A 188 7.21 -12.83 0.20
C VAL A 188 8.34 -11.88 0.65
N ASP A 189 8.07 -10.58 0.69
CA ASP A 189 9.08 -9.58 1.08
C ASP A 189 9.47 -9.64 2.56
N LYS A 190 8.53 -10.04 3.43
CA LYS A 190 8.71 -10.02 4.89
C LYS A 190 9.17 -11.37 5.42
N ASP A 191 8.78 -12.45 4.75
CA ASP A 191 8.97 -13.83 5.18
C ASP A 191 8.99 -14.80 3.98
N PRO A 192 10.09 -14.81 3.20
CA PRO A 192 10.20 -15.65 2.01
C PRO A 192 10.14 -17.15 2.34
N GLU A 193 10.59 -17.57 3.53
CA GLU A 193 10.52 -18.98 3.96
C GLU A 193 9.08 -19.46 4.14
N THR A 194 8.19 -18.59 4.65
CA THR A 194 6.77 -18.94 4.74
C THR A 194 6.10 -18.96 3.37
N ALA A 195 6.43 -18.00 2.50
CA ALA A 195 5.94 -18.00 1.12
C ALA A 195 6.39 -19.26 0.36
N LYS A 196 7.64 -19.69 0.54
CA LYS A 196 8.16 -20.94 -0.03
C LYS A 196 7.41 -22.19 0.43
N LYS A 197 7.09 -22.28 1.72
CA LYS A 197 6.28 -23.40 2.25
C LYS A 197 4.87 -23.39 1.65
N ALA A 198 4.26 -22.21 1.57
CA ALA A 198 2.94 -22.04 0.96
C ALA A 198 2.96 -22.39 -0.54
N MET A 199 4.01 -22.01 -1.27
CA MET A 199 4.21 -22.37 -2.66
C MET A 199 4.25 -23.90 -2.84
N GLN A 200 5.02 -24.60 -2.00
CA GLN A 200 5.07 -26.07 -2.04
C GLN A 200 3.72 -26.68 -1.69
N GLU A 201 3.01 -26.16 -0.69
CA GLU A 201 1.68 -26.65 -0.35
C GLU A 201 0.68 -26.44 -1.50
N CYS A 202 0.77 -25.32 -2.23
CA CYS A 202 -0.01 -25.11 -3.46
C CYS A 202 0.35 -26.16 -4.53
N PHE A 203 1.63 -26.47 -4.73
CA PHE A 203 2.04 -27.51 -5.69
C PHE A 203 1.59 -28.92 -5.29
N ASP A 204 1.62 -29.24 -4.00
CA ASP A 204 1.19 -30.53 -3.47
C ASP A 204 -0.33 -30.71 -3.61
N LYS A 205 -1.09 -29.61 -3.61
CA LYS A 205 -2.54 -29.56 -3.88
C LYS A 205 -2.88 -29.29 -5.35
N GLU A 206 -1.91 -29.44 -6.26
CA GLU A 206 -2.05 -29.25 -7.72
C GLU A 206 -2.60 -27.88 -8.14
N TRP A 207 -2.25 -26.85 -7.38
CA TRP A 207 -2.87 -25.56 -7.52
C TRP A 207 -1.92 -24.50 -8.04
N LEU A 208 -1.87 -24.52 -9.38
CA LEU A 208 -0.71 -24.09 -10.14
C LEU A 208 -0.58 -22.59 -10.19
N ASP A 209 -1.69 -21.90 -10.39
CA ASP A 209 -1.66 -20.46 -10.63
C ASP A 209 -1.10 -19.71 -9.42
N GLN A 210 -1.48 -20.09 -8.20
CA GLN A 210 -0.91 -19.47 -7.00
C GLN A 210 0.50 -19.95 -6.71
N ALA A 211 0.81 -21.24 -6.92
CA ALA A 211 2.18 -21.73 -6.76
C ALA A 211 3.15 -20.95 -7.68
N VAL A 212 2.76 -20.74 -8.94
CA VAL A 212 3.55 -19.98 -9.92
C VAL A 212 3.62 -18.50 -9.56
N LYS A 213 2.52 -17.85 -9.14
CA LYS A 213 2.57 -16.45 -8.69
C LYS A 213 3.56 -16.25 -7.54
N ILE A 214 3.55 -17.16 -6.56
CA ILE A 214 4.50 -17.11 -5.43
C ILE A 214 5.93 -17.37 -5.93
N ALA A 215 6.13 -18.36 -6.81
CA ALA A 215 7.44 -18.67 -7.39
C ALA A 215 8.03 -17.47 -8.15
N LEU A 216 7.21 -16.77 -8.93
CA LEU A 216 7.60 -15.56 -9.66
C LEU A 216 8.02 -14.44 -8.70
N ALA A 217 7.25 -14.20 -7.64
CA ALA A 217 7.63 -13.22 -6.62
C ALA A 217 8.90 -13.60 -5.85
N LEU A 218 9.20 -14.90 -5.74
CA LEU A 218 10.43 -15.39 -5.13
C LEU A 218 11.66 -15.28 -6.04
N VAL A 219 11.53 -15.01 -7.35
CA VAL A 219 12.69 -14.92 -8.26
C VAL A 219 13.73 -13.91 -7.75
N ASP A 220 13.28 -12.76 -7.23
CA ASP A 220 14.16 -11.71 -6.71
C ASP A 220 14.65 -11.96 -5.28
N LYS A 221 14.10 -12.94 -4.56
CA LYS A 221 14.35 -13.17 -3.12
C LYS A 221 15.06 -14.49 -2.84
N ASP A 222 14.64 -15.55 -3.52
CA ASP A 222 15.17 -16.90 -3.43
C ASP A 222 15.10 -17.57 -4.81
N LEU A 223 16.08 -17.22 -5.63
CA LEU A 223 16.28 -17.76 -6.97
C LEU A 223 16.39 -19.29 -6.98
N LYS A 224 16.94 -19.91 -5.92
CA LYS A 224 17.03 -21.38 -5.83
C LYS A 224 15.65 -22.02 -5.74
N THR A 225 14.76 -21.42 -4.96
CA THR A 225 13.37 -21.90 -4.83
C THR A 225 12.58 -21.68 -6.12
N ALA A 226 12.72 -20.52 -6.78
CA ALA A 226 12.09 -20.29 -8.09
C ALA A 226 12.53 -21.31 -9.15
N LYS A 227 13.82 -21.64 -9.21
CA LYS A 227 14.33 -22.71 -10.09
C LYS A 227 13.73 -24.08 -9.79
N LYS A 228 13.62 -24.42 -8.50
CA LYS A 228 13.00 -25.68 -8.08
C LYS A 228 11.54 -25.73 -8.53
N ALA A 229 10.80 -24.63 -8.35
CA ALA A 229 9.41 -24.50 -8.81
C ALA A 229 9.29 -24.68 -10.34
N MET A 230 10.16 -24.04 -11.11
CA MET A 230 10.22 -24.23 -12.57
C MET A 230 10.44 -25.71 -12.95
N GLN A 231 11.40 -26.36 -12.31
CA GLN A 231 11.70 -27.77 -12.55
C GLN A 231 10.51 -28.66 -12.18
N GLU A 232 9.86 -28.41 -11.05
CA GLU A 232 8.66 -29.15 -10.62
C GLU A 232 7.51 -28.99 -11.63
N CYS A 233 7.29 -27.79 -12.16
CA CYS A 233 6.33 -27.57 -13.26
C CYS A 233 6.68 -28.42 -14.49
N PHE A 234 7.95 -28.49 -14.89
CA PHE A 234 8.35 -29.34 -16.01
C PHE A 234 8.17 -30.84 -15.76
N ASP A 235 8.41 -31.29 -14.52
CA ASP A 235 8.32 -32.70 -14.14
C ASP A 235 6.86 -33.16 -14.04
N LYS A 236 5.95 -32.24 -13.72
CA LYS A 236 4.50 -32.45 -13.74
C LYS A 236 3.82 -32.08 -15.08
N GLU A 237 4.63 -31.76 -16.10
CA GLU A 237 4.16 -31.38 -17.45
C GLU A 237 3.26 -30.13 -17.50
N TRP A 238 3.45 -29.20 -16.56
CA TRP A 238 2.78 -27.89 -16.52
C TRP A 238 3.61 -26.84 -17.25
N LEU A 239 3.46 -26.81 -18.58
CA LEU A 239 4.47 -26.24 -19.47
C LEU A 239 4.41 -24.72 -19.50
N ASP A 240 3.22 -24.16 -19.65
CA ASP A 240 3.04 -22.71 -19.65
C ASP A 240 3.54 -22.09 -18.34
N GLN A 241 3.35 -22.81 -17.24
CA GLN A 241 3.77 -22.44 -15.89
C GLN A 241 5.29 -22.52 -15.75
N ALA A 242 5.91 -23.59 -16.25
CA ALA A 242 7.37 -23.71 -16.29
C ALA A 242 7.99 -22.60 -17.15
N VAL A 243 7.42 -22.31 -18.31
CA VAL A 243 7.87 -21.26 -19.24
C VAL A 243 7.74 -19.88 -18.59
N LYS A 244 6.61 -19.56 -17.95
CA LYS A 244 6.44 -18.29 -17.21
C LYS A 244 7.57 -18.06 -16.19
N ILE A 245 7.93 -19.09 -15.43
CA ILE A 245 9.03 -18.98 -14.45
C ILE A 245 10.39 -18.87 -15.18
N ALA A 246 10.60 -19.63 -16.25
CA ALA A 246 11.82 -19.56 -17.06
C ALA A 246 12.05 -18.17 -17.66
N LEU A 247 11.01 -17.53 -18.18
CA LEU A 247 11.05 -16.17 -18.70
C LEU A 247 11.41 -15.16 -17.61
N ALA A 248 10.83 -15.28 -16.41
CA ALA A 248 11.20 -14.43 -15.27
C ALA A 248 12.65 -14.64 -14.81
N LEU A 249 13.25 -15.79 -15.09
CA LEU A 249 14.64 -16.09 -14.78
C LEU A 249 15.63 -15.56 -15.83
N VAL A 250 15.20 -15.13 -17.01
CA VAL A 250 16.10 -14.71 -18.11
C VAL A 250 17.11 -13.66 -17.65
N ASP A 251 16.67 -12.60 -16.98
CA ASP A 251 17.53 -11.50 -16.54
C ASP A 251 18.38 -11.84 -15.31
N LYS A 252 17.95 -12.84 -14.52
CA LYS A 252 18.53 -13.16 -13.20
C LYS A 252 19.44 -14.38 -13.24
N ASP A 253 19.12 -15.32 -14.13
CA ASP A 253 19.81 -16.57 -14.36
C ASP A 253 19.56 -17.09 -15.80
N PRO A 254 20.20 -16.46 -16.79
CA PRO A 254 20.03 -16.82 -18.20
C PRO A 254 20.45 -18.26 -18.49
N GLU A 255 21.40 -18.82 -17.74
CA GLU A 255 21.83 -20.21 -17.88
C GLU A 255 20.71 -21.20 -17.53
N THR A 256 19.94 -20.92 -16.49
CA THR A 256 18.80 -21.76 -16.10
C THR A 256 17.64 -21.60 -17.08
N ALA A 257 17.38 -20.39 -17.55
CA ALA A 257 16.42 -20.15 -18.62
C ALA A 257 16.84 -20.89 -19.92
N LYS A 258 18.12 -20.90 -20.27
CA LYS A 258 18.65 -21.64 -21.43
C LYS A 258 18.47 -23.15 -21.28
N LYS A 259 18.68 -23.70 -20.07
CA LYS A 259 18.37 -25.12 -19.79
C LYS A 259 16.88 -25.43 -19.93
N ALA A 260 16.01 -24.51 -19.49
CA ALA A 260 14.56 -24.64 -19.68
C ALA A 260 14.19 -24.63 -21.16
N MET A 261 14.76 -23.72 -21.95
CA MET A 261 14.62 -23.67 -23.42
C MET A 261 15.03 -25.01 -24.05
N GLN A 262 16.18 -25.57 -23.67
CA GLN A 262 16.63 -26.87 -24.18
C GLN A 262 15.66 -27.99 -23.81
N LYS A 263 15.13 -28.00 -22.58
CA LYS A 263 14.13 -28.98 -22.16
C LYS A 263 12.84 -28.88 -23.00
N CYS A 264 12.43 -27.67 -23.40
CA CYS A 264 11.33 -27.47 -24.33
C CYS A 264 11.64 -28.04 -25.73
N PHE A 265 12.86 -27.84 -26.23
CA PHE A 265 13.30 -28.47 -27.49
C PHE A 265 13.25 -29.99 -27.44
N ASP A 266 13.81 -30.58 -26.37
CA ASP A 266 13.92 -32.04 -26.21
C ASP A 266 12.55 -32.71 -26.12
N LYS A 267 11.57 -32.03 -25.48
CA LYS A 267 10.18 -32.48 -25.41
C LYS A 267 9.34 -32.09 -26.63
N GLY A 268 9.92 -31.34 -27.58
CA GLY A 268 9.28 -30.99 -28.84
C GLY A 268 8.29 -29.83 -28.77
N TRP A 269 8.33 -29.01 -27.73
CA TRP A 269 7.51 -27.79 -27.55
C TRP A 269 8.23 -26.59 -28.12
N LEU A 270 8.16 -26.51 -29.45
CA LEU A 270 8.98 -25.62 -30.23
C LEU A 270 8.53 -24.16 -30.12
N ASP A 271 7.23 -23.91 -29.97
CA ASP A 271 6.66 -22.60 -29.65
C ASP A 271 7.26 -22.03 -28.35
N LYS A 272 7.26 -22.83 -27.29
CA LYS A 272 7.79 -22.44 -25.97
C LYS A 272 9.30 -22.32 -25.97
N ALA A 273 10.01 -23.19 -26.69
CA ALA A 273 11.44 -23.06 -26.89
C ALA A 273 11.77 -21.74 -27.61
N GLY A 274 11.01 -21.40 -28.66
CA GLY A 274 11.13 -20.14 -29.39
C GLY A 274 10.87 -18.92 -28.50
N GLU A 275 9.83 -18.96 -27.67
CA GLU A 275 9.48 -17.90 -26.72
C GLU A 275 10.65 -17.60 -25.74
N ILE A 276 11.22 -18.64 -25.12
CA ILE A 276 12.36 -18.47 -24.20
C ILE A 276 13.63 -18.02 -24.97
N ALA A 277 13.86 -18.55 -26.17
CA ALA A 277 15.00 -18.15 -27.02
C ALA A 277 14.95 -16.65 -27.37
N LEU A 278 13.77 -16.16 -27.76
CA LEU A 278 13.53 -14.75 -28.04
C LEU A 278 13.80 -13.88 -26.81
N ALA A 279 13.31 -14.30 -25.64
CA ALA A 279 13.55 -13.58 -24.39
C ALA A 279 15.05 -13.53 -24.01
N LEU A 280 15.78 -14.63 -24.24
CA LEU A 280 17.23 -14.70 -24.08
C LEU A 280 18.01 -13.91 -25.14
N ASN A 281 17.34 -13.34 -26.14
CA ASN A 281 17.94 -12.77 -27.34
C ASN A 281 18.86 -13.76 -28.10
N ASP A 282 18.54 -15.06 -28.01
CA ASP A 282 19.18 -16.15 -28.75
C ASP A 282 18.44 -16.36 -30.08
N LEU A 283 18.74 -15.48 -31.05
CA LEU A 283 18.10 -15.47 -32.35
C LEU A 283 18.36 -16.75 -33.16
N GLU A 284 19.48 -17.43 -32.92
CA GLU A 284 19.80 -18.69 -33.60
C GLU A 284 18.87 -19.80 -33.12
N SER A 285 18.73 -19.96 -31.80
CA SER A 285 17.79 -20.92 -31.21
C SER A 285 16.34 -20.58 -31.59
N ALA A 286 15.96 -19.30 -31.62
CA ALA A 286 14.62 -18.90 -32.04
C ALA A 286 14.32 -19.26 -33.51
N LYS A 287 15.27 -19.02 -34.42
CA LYS A 287 15.16 -19.45 -35.82
C LYS A 287 15.10 -20.97 -35.95
N GLN A 288 15.88 -21.69 -35.15
CA GLN A 288 15.84 -23.14 -35.13
C GLN A 288 14.48 -23.67 -34.66
N ALA A 289 13.88 -23.06 -33.63
CA ALA A 289 12.53 -23.38 -33.17
C ALA A 289 11.49 -23.13 -34.26
N MET A 290 11.54 -21.96 -34.91
CA MET A 290 10.67 -21.61 -36.03
C MET A 290 10.76 -22.62 -37.18
N GLN A 291 11.97 -22.98 -37.61
CA GLN A 291 12.17 -23.95 -38.68
C GLN A 291 11.59 -25.32 -38.31
N LYS A 292 11.87 -25.81 -37.09
CA LYS A 292 11.31 -27.07 -36.61
C LYS A 292 9.77 -27.02 -36.54
N CYS A 293 9.17 -25.87 -36.25
CA CYS A 293 7.71 -25.71 -36.31
C CYS A 293 7.19 -25.89 -37.74
N PHE A 294 7.88 -25.32 -38.74
CA PHE A 294 7.54 -25.56 -40.15
C PHE A 294 7.67 -27.02 -40.55
N ASP A 295 8.74 -27.70 -40.11
CA ASP A 295 8.98 -29.11 -40.41
C ASP A 295 7.93 -30.03 -39.79
N LYS A 296 7.33 -29.62 -38.65
CA LYS A 296 6.23 -30.31 -37.98
C LYS A 296 4.83 -29.90 -38.45
N GLU A 297 4.75 -29.08 -39.50
CA GLU A 297 3.48 -28.53 -40.01
C GLU A 297 2.69 -27.76 -38.94
N TRP A 298 3.39 -26.98 -38.11
CA TRP A 298 2.81 -26.05 -37.13
C TRP A 298 2.98 -24.59 -37.58
N PRO A 299 2.33 -24.18 -38.67
CA PRO A 299 2.55 -22.86 -39.27
C PRO A 299 2.13 -21.71 -38.35
N GLY A 300 1.15 -21.89 -37.46
CA GLY A 300 0.77 -20.87 -36.46
C GLY A 300 1.92 -20.50 -35.52
N ALA A 301 2.50 -21.50 -34.85
CA ALA A 301 3.65 -21.31 -33.96
C ALA A 301 4.88 -20.77 -34.70
N ALA A 302 5.14 -21.28 -35.91
CA ALA A 302 6.22 -20.77 -36.75
C ALA A 302 6.01 -19.28 -37.09
N GLY A 303 4.77 -18.90 -37.42
CA GLY A 303 4.39 -17.53 -37.73
C GLY A 303 4.54 -16.57 -36.55
N GLU A 304 4.14 -16.98 -35.34
CA GLU A 304 4.32 -16.18 -34.13
C GLU A 304 5.81 -15.89 -33.85
N ILE A 305 6.66 -16.93 -33.94
CA ILE A 305 8.11 -16.76 -33.79
C ILE A 305 8.68 -15.87 -34.90
N ALA A 306 8.26 -16.07 -36.16
CA ALA A 306 8.71 -15.27 -37.30
C ALA A 306 8.38 -13.77 -37.11
N LEU A 307 7.17 -13.46 -36.66
CA LEU A 307 6.76 -12.09 -36.36
C LEU A 307 7.62 -11.47 -35.25
N ALA A 308 7.89 -12.23 -34.18
CA ALA A 308 8.75 -11.78 -33.09
C ALA A 308 10.21 -11.56 -33.53
N LEU A 309 10.70 -12.35 -34.49
CA LEU A 309 12.01 -12.18 -35.15
C LEU A 309 12.03 -11.04 -36.18
N ASN A 310 10.87 -10.44 -36.50
CA ASN A 310 10.68 -9.52 -37.61
C ASN A 310 11.07 -10.13 -38.98
N ASP A 311 10.86 -11.44 -39.14
CA ASP A 311 11.05 -12.19 -40.38
C ASP A 311 9.72 -12.25 -41.16
N LEU A 312 9.50 -11.21 -41.98
CA LEU A 312 8.27 -11.06 -42.77
C LEU A 312 8.12 -12.13 -43.87
N GLU A 313 9.22 -12.73 -44.33
CA GLU A 313 9.16 -13.76 -45.35
C GLU A 313 8.65 -15.07 -44.74
N SER A 314 9.25 -15.50 -43.62
CA SER A 314 8.79 -16.65 -42.85
C SER A 314 7.35 -16.45 -42.33
N ALA A 315 6.98 -15.25 -41.89
CA ALA A 315 5.61 -14.97 -41.44
C ALA A 315 4.58 -15.10 -42.59
N LYS A 316 4.92 -14.66 -43.82
CA LYS A 316 4.07 -14.86 -45.00
C LYS A 316 3.97 -16.34 -45.37
N GLN A 317 5.08 -17.08 -45.30
CA GLN A 317 5.09 -18.52 -45.55
C GLN A 317 4.19 -19.27 -44.55
N ALA A 318 4.24 -18.91 -43.27
CA ALA A 318 3.34 -19.42 -42.25
C ALA A 318 1.87 -19.14 -42.60
N MET A 319 1.55 -17.90 -42.96
CA MET A 319 0.18 -17.53 -43.36
C MET A 319 -0.32 -18.36 -44.56
N GLN A 320 0.51 -18.57 -45.58
CA GLN A 320 0.15 -19.39 -46.74
C GLN A 320 -0.07 -20.86 -46.43
N LYS A 321 0.54 -21.39 -45.36
CA LYS A 321 0.38 -22.78 -44.91
C LYS A 321 -0.79 -22.97 -43.94
N CYS A 322 -1.37 -21.89 -43.41
CA CYS A 322 -2.52 -21.93 -42.49
C CYS A 322 -3.89 -21.99 -43.20
N PHE A 323 -3.95 -21.68 -44.50
CA PHE A 323 -5.16 -21.62 -45.33
C PHE A 323 -5.04 -22.54 -46.54
#